data_AF-A0A7M7PEY1-F1
#
_entry.id   AF-A0A7M7PEY1-F1
#
_cell.length_a   1.000
_cell.length_b   1.000
_cell.length_c   1.000
_cell.angle_alpha   90.00
_cell.angle_beta   90.00
_cell.angle_gamma   90.00
#
_symmetry.space_group_name_H-M   'P 1'
#
loop_
_entity.id
_entity.type
_entity.pdbx_description
1 polymer ?
#
loop_
_entity_poly.entity_id
_entity_poly.type
_entity_poly.pdbx_seq_one_letter_code
_entity_poly.pdbx_strand_id
1 'polypeptide(L)'
;MEDHTIISPASRAALIDDVFSFATEGRLNLSVALDLTRYLEHETDYVPWKGAIVTFEYIDRMLRTTPVYGIFKEYILHQARTVYEYVGWNNTGPHQEKIPPDYRSFAYSTRVASGGADVWESTWDSYKQSSPGEAKHWLAALTATGEPWLINRLLSRTLDPEQLSLTDTVSVFQYVSGNPIGGYLAWNFFRDQWDLLKDRYGSGLFLMGDIITAVTEWFNTQYQLEELETFISSKKEDLDNLSGVSNFLQAVDNTKANIRWMENNYGQLEVWLEYWKTQKS
;
A
#
# COMPACT_ATOMS: atom_id res chain seq x y z
N MET A 1 26.63 -7.93 7.62
CA MET A 1 26.77 -8.55 8.96
C MET A 1 27.15 -10.00 8.71
N GLU A 2 28.33 -10.46 9.16
CA GLU A 2 28.86 -11.79 8.77
C GLU A 2 28.08 -12.96 9.39
N ASP A 3 27.53 -12.78 10.59
CA ASP A 3 26.57 -13.70 11.20
C ASP A 3 25.51 -12.92 12.01
N HIS A 4 24.30 -12.85 11.47
CA HIS A 4 23.18 -12.14 12.09
C HIS A 4 22.54 -12.93 13.24
N THR A 5 22.75 -14.24 13.31
CA THR A 5 22.09 -15.13 14.29
C THR A 5 22.61 -14.95 15.72
N ILE A 6 23.76 -14.27 15.90
CA ILE A 6 24.32 -13.87 17.19
C ILE A 6 23.40 -12.86 17.90
N ILE A 7 22.65 -12.05 17.16
CA ILE A 7 21.68 -11.09 17.70
C ILE A 7 20.30 -11.72 17.68
N SER A 8 19.55 -11.63 18.77
CA SER A 8 18.20 -12.18 18.85
C SER A 8 17.25 -11.57 17.79
N PRO A 9 16.24 -12.31 17.29
CA PRO A 9 15.32 -11.77 16.28
C PRO A 9 14.58 -10.51 16.76
N ALA A 10 14.22 -10.45 18.04
CA ALA A 10 13.60 -9.26 18.63
C ALA A 10 14.54 -8.05 18.60
N SER A 11 15.81 -8.24 18.93
CA SER A 11 16.84 -7.18 18.89
C SER A 11 17.11 -6.72 17.45
N ARG A 12 17.14 -7.64 16.47
CA ARG A 12 17.30 -7.28 15.06
C ARG A 12 16.12 -6.45 14.53
N ALA A 13 14.90 -6.80 14.92
CA ALA A 13 13.70 -6.03 14.56
C ALA A 13 13.72 -4.62 15.19
N ALA A 14 14.10 -4.50 16.47
CA ALA A 14 14.25 -3.21 17.13
C ALA A 14 15.33 -2.34 16.48
N LEU A 15 16.46 -2.94 16.07
CA LEU A 15 17.52 -2.21 15.35
C LEU A 15 17.02 -1.65 14.00
N ILE A 16 16.23 -2.42 13.25
CA ILE A 16 15.61 -1.93 12.01
C ILE A 16 14.70 -0.73 12.32
N ASP A 17 13.79 -0.89 13.27
CA ASP A 17 12.83 0.16 13.66
C ASP A 17 13.53 1.46 14.10
N ASP A 18 14.50 1.35 15.01
CA ASP A 18 15.28 2.48 15.54
C ASP A 18 16.03 3.24 14.44
N VAL A 19 16.71 2.50 13.55
CA VAL A 19 17.55 3.07 12.50
C VAL A 19 16.70 3.80 11.45
N PHE A 20 15.53 3.28 11.10
CA PHE A 20 14.62 3.97 10.20
C PHE A 20 13.90 5.14 10.88
N SER A 21 13.53 5.02 12.15
CA SER A 21 13.00 6.14 12.94
C SER A 21 14.01 7.30 13.02
N PHE A 22 15.29 7.01 13.26
CA PHE A 22 16.33 8.05 13.25
C PHE A 22 16.56 8.62 11.85
N ALA A 23 16.43 7.82 10.79
CA ALA A 23 16.55 8.32 9.42
C ALA A 23 15.37 9.25 9.06
N THR A 24 14.14 8.90 9.43
CA THR A 24 12.96 9.75 9.18
C THR A 24 13.00 11.04 10.02
N GLU A 25 13.55 11.00 11.23
CA GLU A 25 13.81 12.17 12.07
C GLU A 25 15.01 13.03 11.59
N GLY A 26 15.74 12.61 10.54
CA GLY A 26 16.93 13.30 10.05
C GLY A 26 18.15 13.21 10.98
N ARG A 27 18.10 12.31 11.98
CA ARG A 27 19.20 12.04 12.93
C ARG A 27 20.22 11.03 12.39
N LEU A 28 19.83 10.27 11.37
CA LEU A 28 20.68 9.32 10.67
C LEU A 28 20.55 9.50 9.16
N ASN A 29 21.62 9.23 8.43
CA ASN A 29 21.55 9.18 6.98
C ASN A 29 20.73 7.96 6.53
N LEU A 30 19.75 8.16 5.65
CA LEU A 30 18.90 7.08 5.12
C LEU A 30 19.72 5.97 4.44
N SER A 31 20.86 6.28 3.84
CA SER A 31 21.75 5.27 3.25
C SER A 31 22.26 4.27 4.28
N VAL A 32 22.51 4.71 5.53
CA VAL A 32 22.93 3.81 6.63
C VAL A 32 21.80 2.87 7.01
N ALA A 33 20.57 3.39 7.03
CA ALA A 33 19.39 2.57 7.27
C ALA A 33 19.15 1.54 6.16
N LEU A 34 19.29 1.95 4.89
CA LEU A 34 19.20 1.05 3.75
C LEU A 34 20.33 0.01 3.75
N ASP A 35 21.56 0.38 4.11
CA ASP A 35 22.68 -0.56 4.23
C ASP A 35 22.41 -1.62 5.30
N LEU A 36 21.77 -1.26 6.41
CA LEU A 36 21.33 -2.24 7.40
C LEU A 36 20.42 -3.29 6.77
N THR A 37 19.51 -2.91 5.87
CA THR A 37 18.56 -3.87 5.26
C THR A 37 19.20 -4.90 4.32
N ARG A 38 20.46 -4.74 3.90
CA ARG A 38 21.13 -5.68 2.99
C ARG A 38 21.31 -7.08 3.58
N TYR A 39 21.34 -7.23 4.90
CA TYR A 39 21.44 -8.55 5.53
C TYR A 39 20.14 -9.37 5.42
N LEU A 40 19.01 -8.73 5.06
CA LEU A 40 17.72 -9.41 4.99
C LEU A 40 17.71 -10.53 3.94
N GLU A 41 18.59 -10.47 2.93
CA GLU A 41 18.88 -11.59 2.03
C GLU A 41 19.27 -12.88 2.77
N HIS A 42 19.66 -12.82 4.05
CA HIS A 42 20.00 -14.01 4.85
C HIS A 42 19.03 -14.25 6.02
N GLU A 43 18.03 -13.38 6.20
CA GLU A 43 17.10 -13.43 7.32
C GLU A 43 15.93 -14.39 7.04
N THR A 44 15.63 -15.28 7.99
CA THR A 44 14.50 -16.23 7.90
C THR A 44 13.49 -16.06 9.02
N ASP A 45 13.82 -15.28 10.06
CA ASP A 45 12.91 -15.05 11.18
C ASP A 45 11.81 -14.03 10.81
N TYR A 46 10.59 -14.31 11.25
CA TYR A 46 9.42 -13.49 10.96
C TYR A 46 9.50 -12.07 11.55
N VAL A 47 10.03 -11.92 12.76
CA VAL A 47 9.97 -10.66 13.51
C VAL A 47 10.80 -9.55 12.86
N PRO A 48 12.07 -9.78 12.45
CA PRO A 48 12.84 -8.80 11.68
C PRO A 48 12.23 -8.45 10.33
N TRP A 49 11.71 -9.44 9.59
CA TRP A 49 11.00 -9.21 8.33
C TRP A 49 9.77 -8.34 8.51
N LYS A 50 8.99 -8.55 9.58
CA LYS A 50 7.84 -7.71 9.89
C LYS A 50 8.24 -6.25 10.09
N GLY A 51 9.33 -5.98 10.81
CA GLY A 51 9.85 -4.62 10.97
C GLY A 51 10.32 -3.99 9.65
N ALA A 52 11.01 -4.78 8.83
CA ALA A 52 11.47 -4.34 7.51
C ALA A 52 10.31 -4.03 6.55
N ILE A 53 9.24 -4.84 6.56
CA ILE A 53 8.08 -4.66 5.68
C ILE A 53 7.42 -3.30 5.90
N VAL A 54 7.18 -2.90 7.15
CA VAL A 54 6.58 -1.58 7.46
C VAL A 54 7.40 -0.44 6.87
N THR A 55 8.73 -0.56 6.97
CA THR A 55 9.65 0.40 6.38
C THR A 55 9.57 0.40 4.85
N PHE A 56 9.60 -0.78 4.23
CA PHE A 56 9.54 -0.91 2.78
C PHE A 56 8.20 -0.44 2.22
N GLU A 57 7.09 -0.63 2.92
CA GLU A 57 5.78 -0.10 2.55
C GLU A 57 5.77 1.43 2.53
N TYR A 58 6.41 2.06 3.52
CA TYR A 58 6.57 3.52 3.53
C TYR A 58 7.41 3.99 2.32
N ILE A 59 8.58 3.39 2.09
CA ILE A 59 9.45 3.76 0.98
C ILE A 59 8.77 3.47 -0.38
N ASP A 60 8.08 2.33 -0.53
CA ASP A 60 7.30 1.98 -1.74
C ASP A 60 6.28 3.09 -2.03
N ARG A 61 5.55 3.52 -1.00
CA ARG A 61 4.59 4.62 -1.10
C ARG A 61 5.24 5.92 -1.55
N MET A 62 6.41 6.27 -1.01
CA MET A 62 7.10 7.52 -1.34
C MET A 62 7.70 7.50 -2.76
N LEU A 63 8.12 6.35 -3.25
CA LEU A 63 8.83 6.24 -4.54
C LEU A 63 7.92 5.94 -5.72
N ARG A 64 6.64 5.61 -5.52
CA ARG A 64 5.73 5.10 -6.57
C ARG A 64 5.64 5.94 -7.86
N THR A 65 5.88 7.24 -7.79
CA THR A 65 5.85 8.18 -8.93
C THR A 65 7.24 8.62 -9.40
N THR A 66 8.30 8.00 -8.89
CA THR A 66 9.69 8.36 -9.17
C THR A 66 10.33 7.40 -10.17
N PRO A 67 11.35 7.84 -10.94
CA PRO A 67 12.06 6.97 -11.90
C PRO A 67 12.72 5.74 -11.26
N VAL A 68 13.18 5.84 -10.01
CA VAL A 68 13.87 4.74 -9.30
C VAL A 68 12.94 3.68 -8.72
N TYR A 69 11.61 3.85 -8.83
CA TYR A 69 10.65 2.89 -8.28
C TYR A 69 10.90 1.45 -8.76
N GLY A 70 11.18 1.27 -10.05
CA GLY A 70 11.48 -0.05 -10.61
C GLY A 70 12.71 -0.70 -9.97
N ILE A 71 13.76 0.08 -9.71
CA ILE A 71 14.99 -0.40 -9.05
C ILE A 71 14.69 -0.79 -7.61
N PHE A 72 13.87 0.00 -6.91
CA PHE A 72 13.42 -0.32 -5.55
C PHE A 72 12.63 -1.63 -5.49
N LYS A 73 11.72 -1.89 -6.46
CA LYS A 73 11.01 -3.18 -6.54
C LYS A 73 11.96 -4.34 -6.77
N GLU A 74 12.94 -4.18 -7.65
CA GLU A 74 13.98 -5.19 -7.87
C GLU A 74 14.82 -5.45 -6.60
N TYR A 75 15.09 -4.41 -5.81
CA TYR A 75 15.78 -4.52 -4.53
C TYR A 75 14.99 -5.37 -3.53
N ILE A 76 13.72 -5.05 -3.29
CA ILE A 76 12.87 -5.81 -2.37
C ILE A 76 12.77 -7.27 -2.79
N LEU A 77 12.54 -7.54 -4.09
CA LEU A 77 12.46 -8.90 -4.62
C LEU A 77 13.76 -9.68 -4.45
N HIS A 78 14.90 -9.01 -4.53
CA HIS A 78 16.20 -9.63 -4.30
C HIS A 78 16.38 -10.01 -2.82
N GLN A 79 16.08 -9.09 -1.89
CA GLN A 79 16.15 -9.36 -0.44
C GLN A 79 15.22 -10.52 -0.04
N ALA A 80 14.01 -10.56 -0.61
CA ALA A 80 13.01 -11.58 -0.30
C ALA A 80 13.32 -12.99 -0.88
N ARG A 81 14.38 -13.16 -1.67
CA ARG A 81 14.68 -14.44 -2.34
C ARG A 81 14.86 -15.58 -1.34
N THR A 82 15.66 -15.38 -0.29
CA THR A 82 15.99 -16.45 0.66
C THR A 82 14.77 -16.88 1.47
N VAL A 83 13.97 -15.94 1.96
CA VAL A 83 12.72 -16.29 2.67
C VAL A 83 11.74 -16.99 1.73
N TYR A 84 11.67 -16.57 0.46
CA TYR A 84 10.86 -17.23 -0.56
C TYR A 84 11.29 -18.68 -0.82
N GLU A 85 12.60 -18.93 -0.96
CA GLU A 85 13.17 -20.27 -1.14
C GLU A 85 13.03 -21.14 0.12
N TYR A 86 13.23 -20.54 1.31
CA TYR A 86 13.14 -21.21 2.60
C TYR A 86 11.72 -21.70 2.91
N VAL A 87 10.71 -20.86 2.66
CA VAL A 87 9.30 -21.23 2.86
C VAL A 87 8.86 -22.27 1.81
N GLY A 88 9.34 -22.14 0.57
CA GLY A 88 9.03 -23.04 -0.53
C GLY A 88 7.55 -23.03 -0.95
N TRP A 89 7.22 -23.78 -2.01
CA TRP A 89 5.84 -23.93 -2.52
C TRP A 89 5.18 -25.27 -2.13
N ASN A 90 5.90 -26.11 -1.39
CA ASN A 90 5.46 -27.46 -1.11
C ASN A 90 4.41 -27.46 0.01
N ASN A 91 3.15 -27.29 -0.38
CA ASN A 91 1.96 -27.66 0.41
C ASN A 91 1.87 -29.19 0.58
N THR A 92 2.88 -29.84 1.15
CA THR A 92 2.85 -31.28 1.47
C THR A 92 2.16 -31.53 2.81
N GLY A 93 0.93 -31.02 2.94
CA GLY A 93 -0.03 -31.37 3.97
C GLY A 93 -1.28 -32.00 3.34
N PRO A 94 -2.02 -32.87 4.05
CA PRO A 94 -3.10 -33.67 3.46
C PRO A 94 -4.37 -32.83 3.27
N HIS A 95 -4.38 -31.88 2.35
CA HIS A 95 -5.59 -31.16 1.92
C HIS A 95 -5.55 -30.88 0.42
N GLN A 96 -5.92 -31.89 -0.38
CA GLN A 96 -6.50 -31.64 -1.69
C GLN A 96 -7.85 -30.93 -1.48
N GLU A 97 -7.89 -29.61 -1.70
CA GLU A 97 -8.99 -28.81 -2.30
C GLU A 97 -9.08 -27.32 -1.88
N LYS A 98 -8.22 -26.75 -1.01
CA LYS A 98 -8.25 -25.28 -0.76
C LYS A 98 -6.87 -24.66 -0.62
N ILE A 99 -6.68 -23.50 -1.26
CA ILE A 99 -5.54 -22.61 -1.01
C ILE A 99 -5.59 -22.24 0.50
N PRO A 100 -4.51 -22.45 1.28
CA PRO A 100 -4.52 -22.10 2.70
C PRO A 100 -4.77 -20.59 2.88
N PRO A 101 -5.48 -20.15 3.95
CA PRO A 101 -5.89 -18.76 4.12
C PRO A 101 -4.77 -17.74 3.88
N ASP A 102 -3.58 -17.99 4.43
CA ASP A 102 -2.43 -17.10 4.35
C ASP A 102 -1.93 -16.87 2.90
N TYR A 103 -2.18 -17.81 1.98
CA TYR A 103 -1.76 -17.72 0.59
C TYR A 103 -2.86 -17.22 -0.35
N ARG A 104 -4.10 -17.01 0.14
CA ARG A 104 -5.24 -16.66 -0.72
C ARG A 104 -5.08 -15.30 -1.38
N SER A 105 -4.71 -14.26 -0.62
CA SER A 105 -4.49 -12.92 -1.18
C SER A 105 -3.47 -12.96 -2.31
N PHE A 106 -2.34 -13.65 -2.10
CA PHE A 106 -1.30 -13.78 -3.10
C PHE A 106 -1.79 -14.54 -4.35
N ALA A 107 -2.40 -15.71 -4.17
CA ALA A 107 -2.84 -16.56 -5.27
C ALA A 107 -3.93 -15.88 -6.11
N TYR A 108 -4.92 -15.26 -5.47
CA TYR A 108 -6.00 -14.56 -6.16
C TYR A 108 -5.48 -13.32 -6.89
N SER A 109 -4.60 -12.54 -6.26
CA SER A 109 -4.01 -11.34 -6.88
C SER A 109 -3.15 -11.71 -8.09
N THR A 110 -2.35 -12.77 -8.00
CA THR A 110 -1.53 -13.26 -9.14
C THR A 110 -2.39 -13.69 -10.32
N ARG A 111 -3.50 -14.40 -10.04
CA ARG A 111 -4.48 -14.81 -11.06
C ARG A 111 -5.10 -13.60 -11.77
N VAL A 112 -5.51 -12.58 -11.03
CA VAL A 112 -6.11 -11.36 -11.60
C VAL A 112 -5.08 -10.51 -12.34
N ALA A 113 -3.89 -10.33 -11.79
CA ALA A 113 -2.81 -9.55 -12.39
C ALA A 113 -2.34 -10.12 -13.74
N SER A 114 -2.34 -11.44 -13.88
CA SER A 114 -1.96 -12.14 -15.12
C SER A 114 -3.15 -12.44 -16.04
N GLY A 115 -4.37 -12.08 -15.61
CA GLY A 115 -5.61 -12.37 -16.29
C GLY A 115 -6.20 -11.16 -17.03
N GLY A 116 -7.26 -11.41 -17.79
CA GLY A 116 -8.06 -10.37 -18.43
C GLY A 116 -9.42 -10.16 -17.75
N ALA A 117 -10.31 -9.45 -18.43
CA ALA A 117 -11.67 -9.14 -17.94
C ALA A 117 -12.45 -10.37 -17.46
N ASP A 118 -12.37 -11.50 -18.18
CA ASP A 118 -13.10 -12.73 -17.81
C ASP A 118 -12.67 -13.28 -16.45
N VAL A 119 -11.36 -13.24 -16.17
CA VAL A 119 -10.81 -13.66 -14.88
C VAL A 119 -11.28 -12.70 -13.78
N TRP A 120 -11.28 -11.40 -14.08
CA TRP A 120 -11.71 -10.38 -13.14
C TRP A 120 -13.21 -10.51 -12.79
N GLU A 121 -14.09 -10.72 -13.78
CA GLU A 121 -15.52 -10.93 -13.52
C GLU A 121 -15.78 -12.24 -12.76
N SER A 122 -15.06 -13.32 -13.08
CA SER A 122 -15.11 -14.56 -12.30
C SER A 122 -14.68 -14.37 -10.84
N THR A 123 -13.66 -13.54 -10.59
CA THR A 123 -13.23 -13.17 -9.23
C THR A 123 -14.31 -12.33 -8.53
N TRP A 124 -14.99 -11.42 -9.23
CA TRP A 124 -16.11 -10.68 -8.68
C TRP A 124 -17.29 -11.58 -8.29
N ASP A 125 -17.63 -12.55 -9.13
CA ASP A 125 -18.65 -13.54 -8.82
C ASP A 125 -18.29 -14.38 -7.59
N SER A 126 -17.00 -14.67 -7.41
CA SER A 126 -16.48 -15.36 -6.23
C SER A 126 -16.61 -14.49 -4.96
N TYR A 127 -16.32 -13.19 -5.06
CA TYR A 127 -16.56 -12.22 -3.98
C TYR A 127 -18.03 -12.21 -3.53
N LYS A 128 -18.99 -12.10 -4.47
CA LYS A 128 -20.43 -12.06 -4.16
C LYS A 128 -20.95 -13.31 -3.44
N GLN A 129 -20.30 -14.46 -3.67
CA GLN A 129 -20.65 -15.74 -3.05
C GLN A 129 -19.84 -16.03 -1.78
N SER A 130 -18.90 -15.15 -1.43
CA SER A 130 -17.97 -15.36 -0.31
C SER A 130 -18.58 -14.98 1.04
N SER A 131 -18.01 -15.52 2.11
CA SER A 131 -18.32 -15.06 3.47
C SER A 131 -17.61 -13.72 3.75
N PRO A 132 -18.09 -12.92 4.72
CA PRO A 132 -17.44 -11.65 5.08
C PRO A 132 -15.94 -11.77 5.45
N GLY A 133 -15.51 -12.92 6.00
CA GLY A 133 -14.10 -13.16 6.30
C GLY A 133 -13.23 -13.41 5.06
N GLU A 134 -13.81 -13.94 3.99
CA GLU A 134 -13.12 -14.19 2.72
C GLU A 134 -13.14 -12.96 1.80
N ALA A 135 -14.15 -12.12 1.90
CA ALA A 135 -14.40 -10.95 1.05
C ALA A 135 -13.14 -10.10 0.80
N LYS A 136 -12.37 -9.81 1.86
CA LYS A 136 -11.16 -8.98 1.77
C LYS A 136 -10.10 -9.53 0.81
N HIS A 137 -9.90 -10.85 0.77
CA HIS A 137 -8.93 -11.48 -0.13
C HIS A 137 -9.34 -11.32 -1.59
N TRP A 138 -10.64 -11.45 -1.87
CA TRP A 138 -11.20 -11.25 -3.21
C TRP A 138 -11.14 -9.78 -3.64
N LEU A 139 -11.50 -8.86 -2.76
CA LEU A 139 -11.43 -7.42 -3.03
C LEU A 139 -10.00 -6.97 -3.30
N ALA A 140 -9.03 -7.40 -2.50
CA ALA A 140 -7.62 -7.13 -2.74
C ALA A 140 -7.18 -7.65 -4.12
N ALA A 141 -7.57 -8.89 -4.47
CA ALA A 141 -7.24 -9.49 -5.76
C ALA A 141 -7.80 -8.71 -6.96
N LEU A 142 -9.03 -8.20 -6.86
CA LEU A 142 -9.66 -7.39 -7.92
C LEU A 142 -8.88 -6.10 -8.23
N THR A 143 -8.12 -5.57 -7.26
CA THR A 143 -7.28 -4.38 -7.44
C THR A 143 -5.90 -4.66 -8.06
N ALA A 144 -5.52 -5.94 -8.17
CA ALA A 144 -4.25 -6.36 -8.76
C ALA A 144 -4.24 -6.33 -10.30
N THR A 145 -5.37 -6.01 -10.93
CA THR A 145 -5.46 -5.91 -12.39
C THR A 145 -4.60 -4.75 -12.93
N GLY A 146 -3.97 -4.96 -14.08
CA GLY A 146 -3.27 -3.91 -14.82
C GLY A 146 -4.18 -3.01 -15.68
N GLU A 147 -5.49 -3.29 -15.71
CA GLU A 147 -6.47 -2.62 -16.59
C GLU A 147 -7.19 -1.48 -15.85
N PRO A 148 -6.92 -0.20 -16.17
CA PRO A 148 -7.50 0.95 -15.44
C PRO A 148 -9.04 0.99 -15.45
N TRP A 149 -9.66 0.53 -16.53
CA TRP A 149 -11.12 0.52 -16.65
C TRP A 149 -11.80 -0.49 -15.73
N LEU A 150 -11.12 -1.59 -15.37
CA LEU A 150 -11.61 -2.56 -14.38
C LEU A 150 -11.50 -2.01 -12.95
N ILE A 151 -10.44 -1.24 -12.66
CA ILE A 151 -10.32 -0.50 -11.39
C ILE A 151 -11.46 0.52 -11.27
N ASN A 152 -11.71 1.31 -12.32
CA ASN A 152 -12.83 2.26 -12.34
C ASN A 152 -14.19 1.56 -12.21
N ARG A 153 -14.37 0.40 -12.84
CA ARG A 153 -15.58 -0.42 -12.67
C ARG A 153 -15.77 -0.85 -11.21
N LEU A 154 -14.70 -1.23 -10.52
CA LEU A 154 -14.75 -1.57 -9.09
C LEU A 154 -15.16 -0.35 -8.24
N LEU A 155 -14.54 0.80 -8.51
CA LEU A 155 -14.88 2.07 -7.84
C LEU A 155 -16.35 2.44 -8.08
N SER A 156 -16.87 2.32 -9.31
CA SER A 156 -18.29 2.57 -9.59
C SER A 156 -19.22 1.67 -8.77
N ARG A 157 -18.84 0.40 -8.52
CA ARG A 157 -19.62 -0.52 -7.67
C ARG A 157 -19.66 -0.07 -6.21
N THR A 158 -18.70 0.72 -5.73
CA THR A 158 -18.73 1.23 -4.35
C THR A 158 -19.87 2.22 -4.12
N LEU A 159 -20.46 2.79 -5.18
CA LEU A 159 -21.61 3.70 -5.07
C LEU A 159 -22.94 2.97 -4.85
N ASP A 160 -22.99 1.66 -5.11
CA ASP A 160 -24.22 0.86 -4.99
C ASP A 160 -24.24 0.03 -3.68
N PRO A 161 -25.19 0.27 -2.75
CA PRO A 161 -25.30 -0.48 -1.50
C PRO A 161 -25.76 -1.93 -1.68
N GLU A 162 -26.32 -2.30 -2.83
CA GLU A 162 -26.66 -3.69 -3.12
C GLU A 162 -25.44 -4.51 -3.55
N GLN A 163 -24.36 -3.85 -3.99
CA GLN A 163 -23.12 -4.51 -4.45
C GLN A 163 -22.07 -4.62 -3.34
N LEU A 164 -21.91 -3.57 -2.55
CA LEU A 164 -20.82 -3.46 -1.56
C LEU A 164 -21.35 -2.91 -0.22
N SER A 165 -20.94 -3.58 0.85
CA SER A 165 -21.15 -3.07 2.21
C SER A 165 -20.31 -1.79 2.44
N LEU A 166 -20.62 -1.06 3.51
CA LEU A 166 -19.86 0.12 3.89
C LEU A 166 -18.38 -0.21 4.20
N THR A 167 -18.12 -1.32 4.91
CA THR A 167 -16.76 -1.76 5.28
C THR A 167 -15.98 -2.27 4.07
N ASP A 168 -16.65 -2.94 3.14
CA ASP A 168 -16.01 -3.40 1.90
C ASP A 168 -15.69 -2.24 0.98
N THR A 169 -16.54 -1.19 0.96
CA THR A 169 -16.23 0.05 0.24
C THR A 169 -14.93 0.67 0.73
N VAL A 170 -14.77 0.84 2.04
CA VAL A 170 -13.52 1.37 2.63
C VAL A 170 -12.32 0.49 2.22
N SER A 171 -12.48 -0.83 2.29
CA SER A 171 -11.43 -1.78 1.88
C SER A 171 -11.06 -1.62 0.40
N VAL A 172 -12.04 -1.42 -0.49
CA VAL A 172 -11.79 -1.16 -1.92
C VAL A 172 -10.96 0.12 -2.09
N PHE A 173 -11.32 1.23 -1.44
CA PHE A 173 -10.54 2.46 -1.52
C PHE A 173 -9.10 2.28 -1.01
N GLN A 174 -8.91 1.55 0.09
CA GLN A 174 -7.58 1.23 0.63
C GLN A 174 -6.74 0.42 -0.35
N TYR A 175 -7.29 -0.68 -0.90
CA TYR A 175 -6.55 -1.53 -1.83
C TYR A 175 -6.27 -0.85 -3.17
N VAL A 176 -7.25 -0.12 -3.72
CA VAL A 176 -7.04 0.63 -4.98
C VAL A 176 -6.00 1.73 -4.77
N SER A 177 -6.04 2.46 -3.64
CA SER A 177 -5.07 3.54 -3.39
C SER A 177 -3.66 3.03 -3.08
N GLY A 178 -3.54 1.79 -2.62
CA GLY A 178 -2.27 1.08 -2.48
C GLY A 178 -1.61 0.73 -3.82
N ASN A 179 -2.38 0.64 -4.91
CA ASN A 179 -1.85 0.38 -6.25
C ASN A 179 -1.26 1.69 -6.87
N PRO A 180 -0.04 1.69 -7.44
CA PRO A 180 0.57 2.89 -8.03
C PRO A 180 -0.28 3.60 -9.08
N ILE A 181 -1.01 2.84 -9.91
CA ILE A 181 -1.96 3.38 -10.90
C ILE A 181 -3.29 3.69 -10.22
N GLY A 182 -3.74 2.82 -9.32
CA GLY A 182 -5.02 2.93 -8.63
C GLY A 182 -5.14 4.17 -7.74
N GLY A 183 -4.05 4.66 -7.14
CA GLY A 183 -4.04 5.87 -6.31
C GLY A 183 -4.65 7.10 -7.01
N TYR A 184 -4.21 7.39 -8.23
CA TYR A 184 -4.76 8.50 -9.01
C TYR A 184 -6.22 8.27 -9.41
N LEU A 185 -6.58 7.03 -9.78
CA LEU A 185 -7.95 6.68 -10.14
C LEU A 185 -8.90 6.85 -8.94
N ALA A 186 -8.51 6.38 -7.76
CA ALA A 186 -9.29 6.50 -6.55
C ALA A 186 -9.46 7.96 -6.12
N TRP A 187 -8.39 8.78 -6.17
CA TRP A 187 -8.49 10.21 -5.86
C TRP A 187 -9.42 10.95 -6.82
N ASN A 188 -9.27 10.73 -8.14
CA ASN A 188 -10.13 11.37 -9.13
C ASN A 188 -11.59 10.94 -8.96
N PHE A 189 -11.83 9.64 -8.80
CA PHE A 189 -13.17 9.12 -8.54
C PHE A 189 -13.79 9.69 -7.27
N PHE A 190 -13.01 9.78 -6.18
CA PHE A 190 -13.45 10.37 -4.92
C PHE A 190 -13.89 11.84 -5.09
N ARG A 191 -13.12 12.64 -5.83
CA ARG A 191 -13.48 14.03 -6.14
C ARG A 191 -14.73 14.11 -7.01
N ASP A 192 -14.78 13.31 -8.07
CA ASP A 192 -15.88 13.31 -9.06
C ASP A 192 -17.20 12.83 -8.47
N GLN A 193 -17.15 11.90 -7.52
CA GLN A 193 -18.32 11.30 -6.87
C GLN A 193 -18.53 11.82 -5.44
N TRP A 194 -17.92 12.96 -5.09
CA TRP A 194 -17.93 13.50 -3.73
C TRP A 194 -19.34 13.60 -3.16
N ASP A 195 -20.32 14.12 -3.90
CA ASP A 195 -21.66 14.33 -3.36
C ASP A 195 -22.36 13.01 -3.02
N LEU A 196 -22.22 11.99 -3.87
CA LEU A 196 -22.77 10.64 -3.59
C LEU A 196 -22.06 9.97 -2.41
N LEU A 197 -20.74 10.11 -2.33
CA LEU A 197 -19.97 9.57 -1.22
C LEU A 197 -20.29 10.30 0.09
N LYS A 198 -20.46 11.62 0.05
CA LYS A 198 -20.86 12.43 1.20
C LYS A 198 -22.23 12.01 1.71
N ASP A 199 -23.21 11.88 0.84
CA ASP A 199 -24.58 11.51 1.25
C ASP A 199 -24.61 10.10 1.85
N ARG A 200 -23.84 9.17 1.28
CA ARG A 200 -23.81 7.78 1.72
C ARG A 200 -22.96 7.55 2.97
N TYR A 201 -21.82 8.24 3.11
CA TYR A 201 -20.80 7.95 4.13
C TYR A 201 -20.57 9.10 5.12
N GLY A 202 -21.04 10.31 4.83
CA GLY A 202 -20.79 11.51 5.65
C GLY A 202 -21.43 11.45 7.05
N SER A 203 -22.49 10.66 7.21
CA SER A 203 -23.15 10.38 8.50
C SER A 203 -22.62 9.11 9.19
N GLY A 204 -21.85 8.28 8.48
CA GLY A 204 -21.24 7.07 9.02
C GLY A 204 -20.04 7.42 9.89
N LEU A 205 -20.07 7.01 11.17
CA LEU A 205 -18.96 7.25 12.10
C LEU A 205 -17.64 6.72 11.49
N PHE A 206 -16.67 7.61 11.29
CA PHE A 206 -15.28 7.36 10.84
C PHE A 206 -15.04 6.86 9.40
N LEU A 207 -16.04 6.28 8.71
CA LEU A 207 -15.84 5.68 7.38
C LEU A 207 -15.35 6.66 6.31
N MET A 208 -15.92 7.88 6.29
CA MET A 208 -15.45 8.93 5.37
C MET A 208 -13.99 9.30 5.65
N GLY A 209 -13.59 9.33 6.92
CA GLY A 209 -12.21 9.59 7.33
C GLY A 209 -11.24 8.51 6.82
N ASP A 210 -11.63 7.24 6.85
CA ASP A 210 -10.82 6.14 6.31
C ASP A 210 -10.65 6.25 4.78
N ILE A 211 -11.72 6.65 4.06
CA ILE A 211 -11.65 6.86 2.60
C ILE A 211 -10.72 8.05 2.29
N ILE A 212 -10.89 9.19 2.99
CA ILE A 212 -10.03 10.37 2.84
C ILE A 212 -8.57 9.99 3.06
N THR A 213 -8.30 9.25 4.13
CA THR A 213 -6.94 8.78 4.44
C THR A 213 -6.42 7.90 3.31
N ALA A 214 -7.18 6.90 2.87
CA ALA A 214 -6.77 5.99 1.80
C ALA A 214 -6.38 6.73 0.52
N VAL A 215 -7.20 7.68 0.05
CA VAL A 215 -6.97 8.35 -1.24
C VAL A 215 -5.89 9.43 -1.20
N THR A 216 -5.53 9.93 0.00
CA THR A 216 -4.55 11.03 0.17
C THR A 216 -3.23 10.60 0.81
N GLU A 217 -3.17 9.43 1.46
CA GLU A 217 -2.01 9.01 2.25
C GLU A 217 -0.71 8.98 1.44
N TRP A 218 -0.78 8.68 0.15
CA TRP A 218 0.39 8.57 -0.73
C TRP A 218 0.83 9.89 -1.35
N PHE A 219 0.17 11.01 -1.06
CA PHE A 219 0.57 12.31 -1.58
C PHE A 219 1.91 12.75 -0.99
N ASN A 220 2.80 13.19 -1.87
CA ASN A 220 4.15 13.60 -1.51
C ASN A 220 4.74 14.66 -2.46
N THR A 221 3.91 15.30 -3.28
CA THR A 221 4.32 16.37 -4.20
C THR A 221 3.54 17.67 -3.96
N GLN A 222 4.14 18.79 -4.32
CA GLN A 222 3.51 20.11 -4.22
C GLN A 222 2.22 20.21 -5.05
N TYR A 223 2.18 19.58 -6.22
CA TYR A 223 0.98 19.53 -7.08
C TYR A 223 -0.20 18.84 -6.36
N GLN A 224 0.04 17.68 -5.73
CA GLN A 224 -1.00 16.97 -4.99
C GLN A 224 -1.49 17.76 -3.77
N LEU A 225 -0.59 18.48 -3.10
CA LEU A 225 -0.97 19.36 -2.00
C LEU A 225 -1.91 20.47 -2.47
N GLU A 226 -1.58 21.12 -3.59
CA GLU A 226 -2.41 22.17 -4.19
C GLU A 226 -3.77 21.63 -4.65
N GLU A 227 -3.81 20.43 -5.25
CA GLU A 227 -5.06 19.77 -5.60
C GLU A 227 -5.93 19.48 -4.37
N LEU A 228 -5.33 19.00 -3.28
CA LEU A 228 -6.02 18.71 -2.03
C LEU A 228 -6.57 19.99 -1.38
N GLU A 229 -5.75 21.04 -1.25
CA GLU A 229 -6.16 22.32 -0.67
C GLU A 229 -7.26 22.99 -1.52
N THR A 230 -7.17 22.87 -2.85
CA THR A 230 -8.21 23.35 -3.78
C THR A 230 -9.51 22.59 -3.59
N PHE A 231 -9.46 21.25 -3.49
CA PHE A 231 -10.63 20.43 -3.27
C PHE A 231 -11.32 20.79 -1.94
N ILE A 232 -10.56 20.88 -0.84
CA ILE A 232 -11.06 21.29 0.48
C ILE A 232 -11.74 22.66 0.40
N SER A 233 -11.08 23.64 -0.26
CA SER A 233 -11.63 24.99 -0.43
C SER A 233 -12.94 24.98 -1.21
N SER A 234 -13.05 24.15 -2.25
CA SER A 234 -14.26 24.02 -3.06
C SER A 234 -15.44 23.37 -2.33
N LYS A 235 -15.19 22.62 -1.26
CA LYS A 235 -16.19 21.88 -0.47
C LYS A 235 -16.41 22.44 0.93
N LYS A 236 -15.96 23.66 1.20
CA LYS A 236 -15.98 24.27 2.54
C LYS A 236 -17.33 24.18 3.26
N GLU A 237 -18.43 24.49 2.56
CA GLU A 237 -19.78 24.45 3.13
C GLU A 237 -20.23 23.04 3.55
N ASP A 238 -19.84 22.03 2.77
CA ASP A 238 -20.09 20.63 3.12
C ASP A 238 -19.28 20.22 4.34
N LEU A 239 -18.02 20.63 4.36
CA LEU A 239 -17.06 20.26 5.39
C LEU A 239 -17.48 20.78 6.77
N ASP A 240 -17.98 22.00 6.89
CA ASP A 240 -18.40 22.57 8.18
C ASP A 240 -19.39 21.68 8.99
N ASN A 241 -20.09 20.74 8.32
CA ASN A 241 -21.06 19.84 8.93
C ASN A 241 -20.66 18.35 8.92
N LEU A 242 -19.46 18.00 8.42
CA LEU A 242 -19.02 16.60 8.25
C LEU A 242 -18.12 16.12 9.39
N SER A 243 -18.28 14.85 9.76
CA SER A 243 -17.45 14.19 10.78
C SER A 243 -15.98 13.97 10.36
N GLY A 244 -15.63 14.22 9.09
CA GLY A 244 -14.31 13.95 8.49
C GLY A 244 -13.42 15.17 8.22
N VAL A 245 -13.77 16.37 8.68
CA VAL A 245 -12.95 17.59 8.44
C VAL A 245 -11.53 17.45 9.00
N SER A 246 -11.41 16.86 10.19
CA SER A 246 -10.11 16.61 10.81
C SER A 246 -9.23 15.70 9.95
N ASN A 247 -9.82 14.75 9.22
CA ASN A 247 -9.07 13.88 8.31
C ASN A 247 -8.51 14.65 7.11
N PHE A 248 -9.21 15.66 6.58
CA PHE A 248 -8.66 16.52 5.53
C PHE A 248 -7.51 17.39 6.03
N LEU A 249 -7.62 17.95 7.24
CA LEU A 249 -6.52 18.70 7.85
C LEU A 249 -5.30 17.80 8.09
N GLN A 250 -5.53 16.59 8.60
CA GLN A 250 -4.49 15.59 8.78
C GLN A 250 -3.88 15.15 7.45
N ALA A 251 -4.67 15.01 6.39
CA ALA A 251 -4.18 14.72 5.04
C ALA A 251 -3.26 15.82 4.51
N VAL A 252 -3.59 17.10 4.75
CA VAL A 252 -2.73 18.24 4.40
C VAL A 252 -1.42 18.20 5.18
N ASP A 253 -1.46 17.98 6.49
CA ASP A 253 -0.26 17.89 7.33
C ASP A 253 0.63 16.71 6.94
N ASN A 254 0.03 15.55 6.67
CA ASN A 254 0.72 14.35 6.20
C ASN A 254 1.35 14.59 4.82
N THR A 255 0.63 15.22 3.88
CA THR A 255 1.18 15.56 2.56
C THR A 255 2.39 16.48 2.69
N LYS A 256 2.30 17.52 3.54
CA LYS A 256 3.43 18.43 3.82
C LYS A 256 4.61 17.70 4.45
N ALA A 257 4.36 16.75 5.36
CA ALA A 257 5.40 15.92 5.96
C ALA A 257 6.07 15.01 4.92
N ASN A 258 5.29 14.39 4.03
CA ASN A 258 5.78 13.55 2.95
C ASN A 258 6.63 14.35 1.93
N ILE A 259 6.20 15.56 1.57
CA ILE A 259 6.99 16.46 0.70
C ILE A 259 8.36 16.75 1.33
N ARG A 260 8.37 17.17 2.61
CA ARG A 260 9.64 17.40 3.35
C ARG A 260 10.50 16.14 3.41
N TRP A 261 9.89 14.98 3.57
CA TRP A 261 10.64 13.72 3.55
C TRP A 261 11.29 13.48 2.19
N MET A 262 10.56 13.69 1.08
CA MET A 262 11.11 13.58 -0.28
C MET A 262 12.27 14.54 -0.50
N GLU A 263 12.13 15.80 -0.11
CA GLU A 263 13.18 16.83 -0.24
C GLU A 263 14.48 16.45 0.47
N ASN A 264 14.38 15.84 1.65
CA ASN A 264 15.55 15.49 2.47
C ASN A 264 16.20 14.15 2.10
N ASN A 265 15.41 13.19 1.59
CA ASN A 265 15.83 11.80 1.48
C ASN A 265 15.95 11.26 0.06
N TYR A 266 15.18 11.78 -0.90
CA TYR A 266 15.06 11.18 -2.23
C TYR A 266 16.41 11.08 -2.95
N GLY A 267 17.21 12.15 -2.97
CA GLY A 267 18.50 12.15 -3.68
C GLY A 267 19.49 11.12 -3.13
N GLN A 268 19.48 10.88 -1.82
CA GLN A 268 20.35 9.89 -1.18
C GLN A 268 19.90 8.46 -1.50
N LEU A 269 18.58 8.25 -1.50
CA LEU A 269 17.98 6.97 -1.85
C LEU A 269 18.20 6.63 -3.33
N GLU A 270 18.06 7.62 -4.23
CA GLU A 270 18.31 7.47 -5.66
C GLU A 270 19.76 7.01 -5.91
N VAL A 271 20.74 7.71 -5.34
CA VAL A 271 22.16 7.34 -5.44
C VAL A 271 22.41 5.93 -4.89
N TRP A 272 21.82 5.60 -3.73
CA TRP A 272 22.00 4.30 -3.10
C TRP A 272 21.43 3.15 -3.93
N LEU A 273 20.22 3.30 -4.48
CA LEU A 273 19.57 2.29 -5.31
C LEU A 273 20.31 2.08 -6.63
N GLU A 274 20.72 3.16 -7.29
CA GLU A 274 21.51 3.07 -8.52
C GLU A 274 22.85 2.39 -8.25
N TYR A 275 23.53 2.75 -7.16
CA TYR A 275 24.76 2.06 -6.74
C TYR A 275 24.51 0.57 -6.51
N TRP A 276 23.49 0.19 -5.72
CA TRP A 276 23.14 -1.21 -5.48
C TRP A 276 22.90 -1.97 -6.79
N LYS A 277 22.18 -1.36 -7.75
CA LYS A 277 21.93 -1.96 -9.06
C LYS A 277 23.22 -2.28 -9.82
N THR A 278 24.23 -1.40 -9.76
CA THR A 278 25.54 -1.66 -10.40
C THR A 278 26.31 -2.82 -9.78
N GLN A 279 26.15 -3.07 -8.47
CA GLN A 279 26.85 -4.14 -7.75
C GLN A 279 26.24 -5.53 -8.00
N LYS A 280 25.03 -5.59 -8.56
CA LYS A 280 24.32 -6.83 -8.90
C LYS A 280 24.79 -7.44 -10.24
N SER A 281 25.66 -6.72 -10.98
CA SER A 281 26.22 -7.13 -12.28
C SER A 281 27.20 -8.29 -12.16
#